data_AF-A0A3L8E429-F1
#
_entry.id   AF-A0A3L8E429-F1
#
_cell.length_a   1.000
_cell.length_b   1.000
_cell.length_c   1.000
_cell.angle_alpha   90.00
_cell.angle_beta   90.00
_cell.angle_gamma   90.00
#
_symmetry.space_group_name_H-M   'P 1'
#
loop_
_entity.id
_entity.type
_entity.pdbx_description
1 polymer ?
#
loop_
_entity_poly.entity_id
_entity_poly.type
_entity_poly.pdbx_seq_one_letter_code
_entity_poly.pdbx_strand_id
1 'polypeptide(L)'
;MLITNWYRKPTFSRRYMNYFSNHPSQHKISVVKSLVDRAVLLSDSRFHTANLSLVRDILINNCYPAGFINKHIKKRIKEIKYKETAHPAAVNNQVSKDTFIKIPFVNNVSEMIKKSLNKYGVRTVFSISNKLDGIVKLGKDRLDSKLLSGVVYKIDCNNCSACYIGQTKRHLETRLKEHMANVKKDVGCYSVVSKHRVDCGHEFDWLGVDVLHRENNTKKRELAEMFFIKRHEYTINSQKDTENWPSVYDNFVTNT
;
A
#
# COMPACT_ATOMS: atom_id res chain seq x y z
N MET A 1 28.41 -18.32 32.34
CA MET A 1 28.06 -17.04 31.69
C MET A 1 27.86 -17.31 30.21
N LEU A 2 26.67 -17.02 29.65
CA LEU A 2 26.38 -17.28 28.24
C LEU A 2 27.10 -16.27 27.35
N ILE A 3 27.86 -16.75 26.37
CA ILE A 3 28.57 -15.92 25.39
C ILE A 3 27.78 -15.97 24.08
N THR A 4 27.31 -14.82 23.61
CA THR A 4 26.51 -14.72 22.38
C THR A 4 27.22 -13.85 21.35
N ASN A 5 27.02 -14.19 20.07
CA ASN A 5 27.47 -13.39 18.95
C ASN A 5 26.33 -13.22 17.94
N TRP A 6 26.41 -12.18 17.10
CA TRP A 6 25.42 -11.91 16.06
C TRP A 6 25.45 -13.02 15.00
N TYR A 7 24.52 -13.97 15.09
CA TYR A 7 24.37 -15.06 14.14
C TYR A 7 23.70 -14.61 12.83
N ARG A 8 24.12 -15.20 11.71
CA ARG A 8 23.58 -14.99 10.36
C ARG A 8 23.47 -16.34 9.67
N LYS A 9 22.36 -16.59 8.96
CA LYS A 9 22.17 -17.84 8.21
C LYS A 9 23.20 -17.96 7.07
N PRO A 10 23.57 -19.18 6.63
CA PRO A 10 24.45 -19.38 5.47
C PRO A 10 23.95 -18.70 4.18
N THR A 11 22.63 -18.57 4.03
CA THR A 11 21.97 -17.92 2.88
C THR A 11 21.88 -16.39 3.00
N PHE A 12 22.58 -15.77 3.96
CA PHE A 12 22.52 -14.33 4.17
C PHE A 12 23.23 -13.54 3.06
N SER A 13 22.45 -12.91 2.18
CA SER A 13 22.93 -12.18 1.00
C SER A 13 23.59 -10.83 1.29
N ARG A 14 23.55 -10.32 2.54
CA ARG A 14 24.02 -8.98 2.92
C ARG A 14 23.33 -7.82 2.18
N ARG A 15 22.19 -8.07 1.51
CA ARG A 15 21.43 -7.04 0.79
C ARG A 15 20.46 -6.31 1.72
N TYR A 16 20.52 -4.99 1.71
CA TYR A 16 19.63 -4.08 2.41
C TYR A 16 19.11 -3.01 1.44
N MET A 17 18.31 -2.07 1.94
CA MET A 17 17.85 -0.93 1.16
C MET A 17 19.04 -0.13 0.62
N ASN A 18 19.20 -0.08 -0.70
CA ASN A 18 20.27 0.68 -1.35
C ASN A 18 20.16 2.18 -1.01
N TYR A 19 21.29 2.84 -0.80
CA TYR A 19 21.32 4.27 -0.45
C TYR A 19 20.68 5.19 -1.48
N PHE A 20 20.76 4.86 -2.78
CA PHE A 20 20.17 5.66 -3.86
C PHE A 20 18.69 5.35 -4.11
N SER A 21 18.10 4.40 -3.38
CA SER A 21 16.68 4.14 -3.48
C SER A 21 15.85 5.38 -3.07
N ASN A 22 14.69 5.55 -3.71
CA ASN A 22 13.76 6.65 -3.47
C ASN A 22 13.01 6.47 -2.14
N HIS A 23 13.74 6.63 -1.05
CA HIS A 23 13.25 6.52 0.32
C HIS A 23 13.67 7.74 1.13
N PRO A 24 12.88 8.15 2.14
CA PRO A 24 13.26 9.19 3.07
C PRO A 24 14.60 8.88 3.74
N SER A 25 15.40 9.91 4.00
CA SER A 25 16.67 9.79 4.72
C SER A 25 16.51 9.07 6.07
N GLN A 26 15.38 9.26 6.75
CA GLN A 26 15.10 8.58 8.02
C GLN A 26 15.07 7.05 7.89
N HIS A 27 14.58 6.50 6.78
CA HIS A 27 14.58 5.05 6.55
C HIS A 27 16.01 4.53 6.36
N LYS A 28 16.84 5.27 5.60
CA LYS A 28 18.27 4.96 5.40
C LYS A 28 19.03 4.99 6.73
N ILE A 29 18.76 5.98 7.59
CA ILE A 29 19.30 6.05 8.95
C ILE A 29 18.83 4.86 9.79
N SER A 30 17.56 4.48 9.68
CA SER A 30 16.98 3.36 10.41
C SER A 30 17.64 2.03 10.06
N VAL A 31 18.04 1.82 8.81
CA VAL A 31 18.81 0.63 8.40
C VAL A 31 20.13 0.57 9.17
N VAL A 32 20.90 1.66 9.18
CA VAL A 32 22.17 1.76 9.94
C VAL A 32 21.94 1.47 11.42
N LYS A 33 20.95 2.12 12.04
CA LYS A 33 20.64 1.92 13.46
C LYS A 33 20.29 0.46 13.77
N SER A 34 19.45 -0.16 12.95
CA SER A 34 19.03 -1.56 13.16
C SER A 34 20.18 -2.55 13.07
N LEU A 35 21.16 -2.30 12.18
CA LEU A 35 22.35 -3.12 12.04
C LEU A 35 23.28 -2.97 13.25
N VAL A 36 23.52 -1.74 13.71
CA VAL A 36 24.30 -1.45 14.92
C VAL A 36 23.66 -2.07 16.15
N ASP A 37 22.35 -1.96 16.28
CA ASP A 37 21.61 -2.53 17.42
C ASP A 37 21.81 -4.04 17.48
N ARG A 38 21.65 -4.76 16.36
CA ARG A 38 21.92 -6.20 16.33
C ARG A 38 23.38 -6.55 16.62
N ALA A 39 24.31 -5.75 16.11
CA ALA A 39 25.75 -5.96 16.27
C ALA A 39 26.27 -5.71 17.69
N VAL A 40 25.53 -4.96 18.51
CA VAL A 40 25.96 -4.55 19.86
C VAL A 40 25.06 -5.16 20.93
N LEU A 41 23.74 -5.03 20.81
CA LEU A 41 22.78 -5.46 21.85
C LEU A 41 22.58 -6.98 21.89
N LEU A 42 22.89 -7.70 20.81
CA LEU A 42 22.70 -9.15 20.70
C LEU A 42 24.02 -9.94 20.74
N SER A 43 25.12 -9.30 21.11
CA SER A 43 26.43 -9.95 21.20
C SER A 43 27.26 -9.43 22.36
N ASP A 44 28.16 -10.28 22.85
CA ASP A 44 29.16 -9.94 23.84
C ASP A 44 30.13 -8.85 23.33
N SER A 45 30.63 -8.01 24.24
CA SER A 45 31.48 -6.84 23.95
C SER A 45 32.75 -7.19 23.18
N ARG A 46 33.28 -8.40 23.38
CA ARG A 46 34.46 -8.91 22.67
C ARG A 46 34.25 -9.02 21.15
N PHE A 47 33.00 -9.19 20.69
CA PHE A 47 32.67 -9.29 19.27
C PHE A 47 32.24 -7.97 18.64
N HIS A 48 32.04 -6.90 19.42
CA HIS A 48 31.49 -5.63 18.91
C HIS A 48 32.36 -5.02 17.81
N THR A 49 33.68 -5.03 17.95
CA THR A 49 34.60 -4.47 16.95
C THR A 49 34.47 -5.19 15.61
N ALA A 50 34.49 -6.53 15.62
CA ALA A 50 34.34 -7.35 14.43
C ALA A 50 32.95 -7.19 13.79
N ASN A 51 31.89 -7.20 14.60
CA ASN A 51 30.52 -7.03 14.13
C ASN A 51 30.29 -5.64 13.52
N LEU A 52 30.85 -4.58 14.11
CA LEU A 52 30.76 -3.22 13.58
C LEU A 52 31.57 -3.04 12.30
N SER A 53 32.70 -3.74 12.14
CA SER A 53 33.40 -3.81 10.85
C SER A 53 32.50 -4.40 9.78
N LEU A 54 31.89 -5.56 10.07
CA LEU A 54 30.95 -6.21 9.16
C LEU A 54 29.75 -5.31 8.82
N VAL A 55 29.21 -4.55 9.79
CA VAL A 55 28.13 -3.58 9.53
C VAL A 55 28.58 -2.53 8.52
N ARG A 56 29.82 -2.01 8.62
CA ARG A 56 30.35 -1.06 7.63
C ARG A 56 30.44 -1.69 6.25
N ASP A 57 30.99 -2.89 6.15
CA ASP A 57 31.13 -3.60 4.88
C ASP A 57 29.76 -3.85 4.22
N ILE A 58 28.77 -4.28 5.01
CA ILE A 58 27.39 -4.44 4.53
C ILE A 58 26.85 -3.12 3.98
N LEU A 59 27.01 -2.01 4.70
CA LEU A 59 26.47 -0.71 4.29
C LEU A 59 27.18 -0.16 3.04
N ILE A 60 28.50 -0.31 2.94
CA ILE A 60 29.29 0.07 1.76
C ILE A 60 28.82 -0.72 0.53
N ASN A 61 28.62 -2.04 0.68
CA ASN A 61 28.09 -2.90 -0.38
C ASN A 61 26.64 -2.58 -0.79
N ASN A 62 25.93 -1.75 -0.01
CA ASN A 62 24.61 -1.19 -0.33
C ASN A 62 24.68 0.31 -0.69
N CYS A 63 25.87 0.77 -1.09
CA CYS A 63 26.17 2.13 -1.59
C CYS A 63 26.00 3.26 -0.58
N TYR A 64 26.04 2.99 0.73
CA TYR A 64 25.98 4.06 1.72
C TYR A 64 27.31 4.83 1.75
N PRO A 65 27.29 6.18 1.70
CA PRO A 65 28.50 6.98 1.79
C PRO A 65 29.23 6.77 3.12
N ALA A 66 30.56 6.64 3.10
CA ALA A 66 31.36 6.39 4.29
C ALA A 66 31.15 7.43 5.41
N GLY A 67 31.05 8.72 5.04
CA GLY A 67 30.75 9.80 5.99
C GLY A 67 29.38 9.65 6.66
N PHE A 68 28.37 9.21 5.90
CA PHE A 68 27.04 8.94 6.43
C PHE A 68 27.05 7.75 7.39
N ILE A 69 27.72 6.65 7.02
CA ILE A 69 27.88 5.46 7.86
C ILE A 69 28.53 5.83 9.18
N ASN A 70 29.71 6.45 9.14
CA ASN A 70 30.49 6.77 10.34
C ASN A 70 29.73 7.71 11.28
N LYS A 71 29.08 8.74 10.73
CA LYS A 71 28.23 9.66 11.50
C LYS A 71 27.13 8.93 12.26
N HIS A 72 26.38 8.06 11.58
CA HIS A 72 25.21 7.42 12.15
C HIS A 72 25.54 6.22 13.06
N ILE A 73 26.62 5.48 12.79
CA ILE A 73 27.15 4.47 13.70
C ILE A 73 27.62 5.11 15.01
N LYS A 74 28.47 6.16 14.94
CA LYS A 74 28.98 6.86 16.14
C LYS A 74 27.84 7.42 16.98
N LYS A 75 26.85 8.05 16.32
CA LYS A 75 25.64 8.55 16.99
C LYS A 75 24.89 7.43 17.69
N ARG A 76 24.68 6.28 17.02
CA ARG A 76 23.88 5.18 17.60
C ARG A 76 24.59 4.50 18.77
N ILE A 77 25.90 4.27 18.69
CA ILE A 77 26.67 3.71 19.81
C ILE A 77 26.57 4.61 21.04
N LYS A 78 26.66 5.94 20.86
CA LYS A 78 26.47 6.90 21.97
C LYS A 78 25.05 6.80 22.57
N GLU A 79 24.02 6.69 21.73
CA GLU A 79 22.64 6.51 22.18
C GLU A 79 22.45 5.21 22.99
N ILE A 80 23.09 4.10 22.59
CA ILE A 80 23.01 2.82 23.30
C ILE A 80 23.66 2.95 24.69
N LYS A 81 24.90 3.44 24.76
CA LYS A 81 25.62 3.62 26.03
C LYS A 81 24.88 4.53 27.00
N TYR A 82 24.30 5.62 26.50
CA TYR A 82 23.54 6.54 27.35
C TYR A 82 22.27 5.89 27.94
N LYS A 83 21.60 5.01 27.18
CA LYS A 83 20.43 4.27 27.67
C LYS A 83 20.78 3.21 28.70
N GLU A 84 21.98 2.62 28.64
CA GLU A 84 22.47 1.72 29.69
C GLU A 84 22.76 2.47 30.99
N THR A 85 23.19 3.73 30.92
CA THR A 85 23.49 4.56 32.10
C THR A 85 22.30 5.31 32.68
N ALA A 86 21.24 5.53 31.89
CA ALA A 86 20.05 6.24 32.34
C ALA A 86 19.04 5.25 32.95
N HIS A 87 18.68 5.44 34.23
CA HIS A 87 17.54 4.74 34.82
C HIS A 87 16.29 4.99 33.97
N PRO A 88 15.43 3.99 33.74
CA PRO A 88 14.22 4.17 32.95
C PRO A 88 13.27 5.07 33.73
N ALA A 89 13.31 6.37 33.45
CA ALA A 89 12.22 7.25 33.83
C ALA A 89 10.96 6.66 33.18
N ALA A 90 9.94 6.39 34.01
CA ALA A 90 8.65 5.93 33.55
C ALA A 90 8.13 6.91 32.50
N VAL A 91 8.30 6.55 31.23
CA VAL A 91 7.71 7.31 30.13
C VAL A 91 6.23 7.05 30.26
N ASN A 92 5.53 8.03 30.83
CA ASN A 92 4.08 8.08 30.88
C ASN A 92 3.63 8.22 29.41
N ASN A 93 3.51 7.08 28.72
CA ASN A 93 2.99 7.00 27.36
C ASN A 93 1.48 7.26 27.43
N GLN A 94 1.10 8.50 27.67
CA GLN A 94 -0.18 8.99 27.18
C GLN A 94 -0.08 8.95 25.66
N VAL A 95 -0.53 7.85 25.08
CA VAL A 95 -0.68 7.73 23.63
C VAL A 95 -1.84 8.65 23.26
N SER A 96 -1.53 9.93 23.05
CA SER A 96 -2.42 10.79 22.30
C SER A 96 -2.63 10.10 20.95
N LYS A 97 -3.89 9.92 20.55
CA LYS A 97 -4.23 9.51 19.19
C LYS A 97 -3.88 10.68 18.26
N ASP A 98 -2.59 10.88 18.03
CA ASP A 98 -2.10 11.84 17.04
C ASP A 98 -2.66 11.40 15.70
N THR A 99 -3.63 12.17 15.19
CA THR A 99 -4.13 11.96 13.84
C THR A 99 -3.00 12.33 12.88
N PHE A 100 -2.65 11.41 11.99
CA PHE A 100 -1.57 11.62 11.03
C PHE A 100 -2.07 11.43 9.60
N ILE A 101 -1.48 12.18 8.68
CA ILE A 101 -1.74 12.03 7.24
C ILE A 101 -0.62 11.16 6.65
N LYS A 102 -1.03 10.19 5.84
CA LYS A 102 -0.12 9.33 5.09
C LYS A 102 -0.03 9.81 3.65
N ILE A 103 1.16 10.17 3.19
CA ILE A 103 1.39 10.61 1.80
C ILE A 103 2.48 9.78 1.12
N PRO A 104 2.40 9.52 -0.20
CA PRO A 104 3.48 8.87 -0.92
C PRO A 104 4.78 9.69 -0.84
N PHE A 105 5.92 9.01 -0.70
CA PHE A 105 7.22 9.65 -0.74
C PHE A 105 7.64 9.91 -2.18
N VAL A 106 7.77 11.19 -2.49
CA VAL A 106 8.34 11.73 -3.72
C VAL A 106 9.48 12.64 -3.27
N ASN A 107 10.67 12.38 -3.82
CA ASN A 107 11.86 13.12 -3.44
C ASN A 107 11.62 14.63 -3.61
N ASN A 108 12.08 15.44 -2.65
CA ASN A 108 11.87 16.89 -2.53
C ASN A 108 10.40 17.34 -2.29
N VAL A 109 9.43 16.79 -3.03
CA VAL A 109 8.02 17.21 -2.96
C VAL A 109 7.38 16.84 -1.63
N SER A 110 7.47 15.58 -1.22
CA SER A 110 6.80 15.12 0.02
C SER A 110 7.42 15.75 1.27
N GLU A 111 8.70 16.12 1.21
CA GLU A 111 9.36 16.84 2.30
C GLU A 111 8.88 18.29 2.41
N MET A 112 8.66 18.99 1.29
CA MET A 112 8.04 20.31 1.27
C MET A 112 6.61 20.28 1.82
N ILE A 113 5.82 19.28 1.41
CA ILE A 113 4.45 19.07 1.92
C ILE A 113 4.50 18.82 3.43
N LYS A 114 5.36 17.91 3.90
CA LYS A 114 5.53 17.64 5.33
C LYS A 114 5.92 18.89 6.12
N LYS A 115 6.87 19.69 5.62
CA LYS A 115 7.28 20.95 6.26
C LYS A 115 6.11 21.92 6.39
N SER A 116 5.27 22.01 5.36
CA SER A 116 4.10 22.89 5.34
C SER A 116 3.03 22.39 6.31
N LEU A 117 2.67 21.11 6.27
CA LEU A 117 1.68 20.49 7.17
C LEU A 117 2.10 20.56 8.64
N ASN A 118 3.39 20.37 8.93
CA ASN A 118 3.90 20.47 10.30
C ASN A 118 3.68 21.87 10.92
N LYS A 119 3.64 22.95 10.12
CA LYS A 119 3.34 24.31 10.63
C LYS A 119 1.92 24.41 11.21
N TYR A 120 1.01 23.59 10.72
CA TYR A 120 -0.38 23.51 11.16
C TYR A 120 -0.61 22.37 12.17
N GLY A 121 0.45 21.81 12.75
CA GLY A 121 0.35 20.72 13.72
C GLY A 121 -0.05 19.37 13.11
N VAL A 122 -0.07 19.24 11.77
CA VAL A 122 -0.49 18.01 11.11
C VAL A 122 0.71 17.06 10.94
N ARG A 123 0.68 15.97 11.70
CA ARG A 123 1.71 14.93 11.63
C ARG A 123 1.64 14.20 10.30
N THR A 124 2.76 14.19 9.56
CA THR A 124 2.84 13.53 8.25
C THR A 124 3.74 12.29 8.30
N VAL A 125 3.24 11.18 7.75
CA VAL A 125 3.96 9.91 7.59
C VAL A 125 4.08 9.58 6.11
N PHE A 126 5.26 9.10 5.71
CA PHE A 126 5.52 8.76 4.32
C PHE A 126 5.19 7.30 4.02
N SER A 127 4.58 7.06 2.87
CA SER A 127 4.39 5.73 2.29
C SER A 127 5.29 5.52 1.09
N ILE A 128 5.86 4.33 0.98
CA ILE A 128 6.69 3.96 -0.16
C ILE A 128 5.83 3.17 -1.15
N SER A 129 5.81 3.62 -2.40
CA SER A 129 5.02 3.00 -3.47
C SER A 129 5.67 1.72 -3.97
N ASN A 130 6.99 1.73 -4.19
CA ASN A 130 7.75 0.59 -4.71
C ASN A 130 8.21 -0.31 -3.57
N LYS A 131 7.39 -1.32 -3.27
CA LYS A 131 7.70 -2.34 -2.29
C LYS A 131 8.21 -3.60 -2.96
N LEU A 132 9.03 -4.37 -2.24
CA LEU A 132 9.56 -5.63 -2.72
C LEU A 132 8.47 -6.68 -2.96
N ASP A 133 7.31 -6.60 -2.30
CA ASP A 133 6.18 -7.52 -2.51
C ASP A 133 5.57 -7.43 -3.92
N GLY A 134 5.71 -6.29 -4.61
CA GLY A 134 5.31 -6.13 -6.00
C GLY A 134 6.23 -6.86 -6.98
N ILE A 135 7.52 -7.00 -6.62
CA ILE A 135 8.56 -7.60 -7.47
C ILE A 135 8.75 -9.08 -7.11
N VAL A 136 8.93 -9.36 -5.82
CA VAL A 136 9.15 -10.68 -5.25
C VAL A 136 7.80 -11.22 -4.79
N LYS A 137 7.11 -11.89 -5.72
CA LYS A 137 5.87 -12.60 -5.41
C LYS A 137 6.18 -13.98 -4.85
N LEU A 138 5.34 -14.47 -3.95
CA LEU A 138 5.45 -15.79 -3.31
C LEU A 138 5.27 -16.98 -4.27
N GLY A 139 5.18 -16.74 -5.59
CA GLY A 139 4.94 -17.80 -6.57
C GLY A 139 3.59 -18.51 -6.43
N LYS A 140 2.61 -17.89 -5.76
CA LYS A 140 1.26 -18.48 -5.60
C LYS A 140 0.51 -18.47 -6.92
N ASP A 141 -0.32 -19.48 -7.12
CA ASP A 141 -1.22 -19.57 -8.27
C ASP A 141 -2.15 -18.36 -8.33
N ARG A 142 -2.39 -17.88 -9.56
CA ARG A 142 -3.35 -16.80 -9.78
C ARG A 142 -4.75 -17.37 -9.59
N LEU A 143 -5.56 -16.67 -8.78
CA LEU A 143 -6.97 -16.99 -8.65
C LEU A 143 -7.68 -16.62 -9.95
N ASP A 144 -8.64 -17.46 -10.35
CA ASP A 144 -9.58 -17.14 -11.41
C ASP A 144 -10.33 -15.83 -11.11
N SER A 145 -10.63 -15.05 -12.16
CA SER A 145 -11.25 -13.73 -12.03
C SER A 145 -12.58 -13.78 -11.29
N LYS A 146 -13.37 -14.85 -11.48
CA LYS A 146 -14.69 -15.01 -10.84
C LYS A 146 -14.59 -15.25 -9.34
N LEU A 147 -13.48 -15.82 -8.89
CA LEU A 147 -13.20 -16.06 -7.47
C LEU A 147 -12.57 -14.84 -6.77
N LEU A 148 -12.28 -13.76 -7.50
CA LEU A 148 -11.78 -12.53 -6.88
C LEU A 148 -12.85 -11.83 -6.06
N SER A 149 -12.41 -11.21 -4.97
CA SER A 149 -13.23 -10.40 -4.07
C SER A 149 -12.65 -9.00 -3.88
N GLY A 150 -13.51 -8.07 -3.49
CA GLY A 150 -13.14 -6.66 -3.36
C GLY A 150 -12.82 -6.03 -4.70
N VAL A 151 -13.63 -6.30 -5.73
CA VAL A 151 -13.35 -5.89 -7.11
C VAL A 151 -14.34 -4.84 -7.60
N VAL A 152 -13.87 -3.97 -8.48
CA VAL A 152 -14.69 -3.19 -9.41
C VAL A 152 -14.63 -3.92 -10.74
N TYR A 153 -15.79 -4.21 -11.32
CA TYR A 153 -15.93 -5.00 -12.53
C TYR A 153 -16.80 -4.29 -13.56
N LYS A 154 -16.64 -4.67 -14.83
CA LYS A 154 -17.43 -4.21 -15.97
C LYS A 154 -18.06 -5.41 -16.65
N ILE A 155 -19.35 -5.30 -16.98
CA ILE A 155 -20.06 -6.23 -17.85
C ILE A 155 -20.59 -5.47 -19.05
N ASP A 156 -20.33 -5.99 -20.24
CA ASP A 156 -20.77 -5.39 -21.50
C ASP A 156 -22.07 -6.03 -21.98
N CYS A 157 -22.91 -5.23 -22.64
CA CYS A 157 -24.07 -5.74 -23.35
C CYS A 157 -23.61 -6.37 -24.67
N ASN A 158 -24.13 -7.55 -25.01
CA ASN A 158 -23.83 -8.22 -26.26
C ASN A 158 -24.54 -7.59 -27.46
N ASN A 159 -25.59 -6.81 -27.22
CA ASN A 159 -26.51 -6.33 -28.25
C ASN A 159 -26.38 -4.83 -28.55
N CYS A 160 -25.69 -4.07 -27.71
CA CYS A 160 -25.45 -2.65 -27.92
C CYS A 160 -24.18 -2.19 -27.19
N SER A 161 -23.76 -0.94 -27.41
CA SER A 161 -22.55 -0.37 -26.80
C SER A 161 -22.65 -0.11 -25.29
N ALA A 162 -23.78 -0.43 -24.67
CA ALA A 162 -24.01 -0.21 -23.24
C ALA A 162 -23.16 -1.13 -22.37
N CYS A 163 -22.71 -0.62 -21.22
CA CYS A 163 -22.02 -1.41 -20.21
C CYS A 163 -22.52 -1.08 -18.81
N TYR A 164 -22.30 -1.98 -17.86
CA TYR A 164 -22.55 -1.75 -16.45
C TYR A 164 -21.26 -1.93 -15.65
N ILE A 165 -20.98 -0.96 -14.79
CA ILE A 165 -19.83 -0.98 -13.90
C ILE A 165 -20.33 -1.10 -12.47
N GLY A 166 -19.82 -2.08 -11.73
CA GLY A 166 -20.24 -2.31 -10.36
C GLY A 166 -19.08 -2.73 -9.47
N GLN A 167 -19.28 -2.65 -8.17
CA GLN A 167 -18.36 -3.23 -7.20
C GLN A 167 -18.94 -4.46 -6.49
N THR A 168 -18.05 -5.26 -5.90
CA THR A 168 -18.45 -6.26 -4.89
C THR A 168 -17.36 -6.46 -3.83
N LYS A 169 -17.78 -6.59 -2.57
CA LYS A 169 -16.92 -7.06 -1.47
C LYS A 169 -16.74 -8.58 -1.50
N ARG A 170 -17.71 -9.32 -2.05
CA ARG A 170 -17.75 -10.78 -2.11
C ARG A 170 -17.09 -11.28 -3.40
N HIS A 171 -17.13 -12.59 -3.65
CA HIS A 171 -16.71 -13.15 -4.93
C HIS A 171 -17.53 -12.55 -6.07
N LEU A 172 -16.83 -12.23 -7.17
CA LEU A 172 -17.43 -11.70 -8.39
C LEU A 172 -18.51 -12.64 -8.92
N GLU A 173 -18.25 -13.95 -8.91
CA GLU A 173 -19.20 -14.97 -9.35
C GLU A 173 -20.56 -14.86 -8.63
N THR A 174 -20.54 -14.66 -7.30
CA THR A 174 -21.76 -14.52 -6.50
C THR A 174 -22.55 -13.29 -6.95
N ARG A 175 -21.86 -12.18 -7.21
CA ARG A 175 -22.50 -10.94 -7.65
C ARG A 175 -23.11 -11.08 -9.05
N LEU A 176 -22.42 -11.76 -9.97
CA LEU A 176 -22.94 -12.04 -11.31
C LEU A 176 -24.20 -12.92 -11.25
N LYS A 177 -24.20 -13.96 -10.42
CA LYS A 177 -25.38 -14.82 -10.19
C LYS A 177 -26.59 -14.04 -9.69
N GLU A 178 -26.37 -13.06 -8.82
CA GLU A 178 -27.45 -12.18 -8.35
C GLU A 178 -28.04 -11.32 -9.46
N HIS A 179 -27.21 -10.75 -10.33
CA HIS A 179 -27.68 -10.00 -11.50
C HIS A 179 -28.47 -10.89 -12.46
N MET A 180 -27.97 -12.09 -12.78
CA MET A 180 -28.65 -13.05 -13.63
C MET A 180 -30.02 -13.46 -13.06
N ALA A 181 -30.10 -13.69 -11.75
CA ALA A 181 -31.34 -14.11 -11.09
C ALA A 181 -32.32 -12.95 -10.83
N ASN A 182 -31.89 -11.69 -10.92
CA ASN A 182 -32.72 -10.55 -10.52
C ASN A 182 -33.94 -10.34 -11.44
N VAL A 183 -33.90 -10.76 -12.70
CA VAL A 183 -35.06 -10.74 -13.63
C VAL A 183 -36.25 -11.58 -13.14
N LYS A 184 -36.01 -12.54 -12.22
CA LYS A 184 -37.07 -13.38 -11.62
C LYS A 184 -37.84 -12.69 -10.49
N LYS A 185 -37.40 -11.50 -10.05
CA LYS A 185 -38.10 -10.72 -9.03
C LYS A 185 -39.27 -9.94 -9.63
N ASP A 186 -40.05 -9.30 -8.78
CA ASP A 186 -41.06 -8.34 -9.24
C ASP A 186 -40.42 -7.17 -9.99
N VAL A 187 -41.12 -6.65 -11.01
CA VAL A 187 -40.63 -5.61 -11.93
C VAL A 187 -40.13 -4.36 -11.18
N GLY A 188 -40.80 -3.99 -10.08
CA GLY A 188 -40.40 -2.85 -9.23
C GLY A 188 -39.03 -3.03 -8.54
N CYS A 189 -38.53 -4.26 -8.46
CA CYS A 189 -37.28 -4.63 -7.79
C CYS A 189 -36.12 -4.89 -8.78
N TYR A 190 -36.29 -4.55 -10.06
CA TYR A 190 -35.25 -4.74 -11.06
C TYR A 190 -34.07 -3.79 -10.87
N SER A 191 -32.87 -4.38 -10.88
CA SER A 191 -31.61 -3.65 -11.02
C SER A 191 -31.53 -3.00 -12.40
N VAL A 192 -30.68 -1.97 -12.56
CA VAL A 192 -30.44 -1.33 -13.86
C VAL A 192 -30.06 -2.32 -14.96
N VAL A 193 -29.27 -3.35 -14.61
CA VAL A 193 -28.89 -4.45 -15.50
C VAL A 193 -30.13 -5.22 -15.97
N SER A 194 -31.01 -5.61 -15.04
CA SER A 194 -32.23 -6.36 -15.37
C SER A 194 -33.25 -5.53 -16.15
N LYS A 195 -33.39 -4.24 -15.81
CA LYS A 195 -34.24 -3.31 -16.57
C LYS A 195 -33.78 -3.23 -18.02
N HIS A 196 -32.48 -3.01 -18.25
CA HIS A 196 -31.93 -2.99 -19.61
C HIS A 196 -32.18 -4.30 -20.37
N ARG A 197 -32.02 -5.46 -19.71
CA ARG A 197 -32.29 -6.77 -20.34
C ARG A 197 -33.75 -6.92 -20.75
N VAL A 198 -34.69 -6.54 -19.88
CA VAL A 198 -36.12 -6.72 -20.11
C VAL A 198 -36.66 -5.68 -21.08
N ASP A 199 -36.34 -4.41 -20.87
CA ASP A 199 -36.87 -3.28 -21.65
C ASP A 199 -36.32 -3.27 -23.08
N CYS A 200 -35.06 -3.68 -23.27
CA CYS A 200 -34.42 -3.73 -24.59
C CYS A 200 -34.38 -5.14 -25.20
N GLY A 201 -34.78 -6.18 -24.46
CA GLY A 201 -34.63 -7.58 -24.93
C GLY A 201 -33.16 -7.98 -25.15
N HIS A 202 -32.23 -7.37 -24.41
CA HIS A 202 -30.79 -7.56 -24.55
C HIS A 202 -30.22 -8.54 -23.52
N GLU A 203 -29.01 -9.04 -23.79
CA GLU A 203 -28.27 -9.89 -22.86
C GLU A 203 -26.85 -9.34 -22.60
N PHE A 204 -26.29 -9.63 -21.44
CA PHE A 204 -24.92 -9.23 -21.06
C PHE A 204 -23.94 -10.39 -21.24
N ASP A 205 -22.66 -10.07 -21.46
CA ASP A 205 -21.60 -11.07 -21.41
C ASP A 205 -21.25 -11.43 -19.96
N TRP A 206 -21.83 -12.54 -19.49
CA TRP A 206 -21.57 -13.07 -18.15
C TRP A 206 -20.27 -13.85 -18.01
N LEU A 207 -19.61 -14.18 -19.13
CA LEU A 207 -18.37 -14.95 -19.17
C LEU A 207 -17.14 -14.04 -19.33
N GLY A 208 -17.21 -13.06 -20.23
CA GLY A 208 -16.18 -12.04 -20.47
C GLY A 208 -16.26 -10.85 -19.54
N VAL A 209 -16.38 -11.10 -18.22
CA VAL A 209 -16.43 -10.02 -17.23
C VAL A 209 -15.04 -9.47 -16.95
N ASP A 210 -14.88 -8.16 -17.13
CA ASP A 210 -13.64 -7.47 -16.90
C ASP A 210 -13.49 -7.03 -15.44
N VAL A 211 -12.36 -7.36 -14.83
CA VAL A 211 -11.98 -6.84 -13.50
C VAL A 211 -11.13 -5.59 -13.69
N LEU A 212 -11.75 -4.43 -13.52
CA LEU A 212 -11.11 -3.12 -13.71
C LEU A 212 -10.16 -2.75 -12.56
N HIS A 213 -10.53 -3.10 -11.33
CA HIS A 213 -9.72 -2.77 -10.14
C HIS A 213 -9.99 -3.70 -8.97
N ARG A 214 -9.03 -3.82 -8.05
CA ARG A 214 -9.16 -4.58 -6.81
C ARG A 214 -8.76 -3.75 -5.60
N GLU A 215 -9.71 -3.53 -4.70
CA GLU A 215 -9.54 -2.78 -3.47
C GLU A 215 -10.44 -3.35 -2.36
N ASN A 216 -9.81 -3.75 -1.25
CA ASN A 216 -10.53 -4.35 -0.13
C ASN A 216 -11.21 -3.30 0.75
N ASN A 217 -10.66 -2.07 0.78
CA ASN A 217 -11.25 -0.96 1.51
C ASN A 217 -12.50 -0.45 0.80
N THR A 218 -13.66 -0.50 1.48
CA THR A 218 -14.95 -0.13 0.88
C THR A 218 -14.95 1.29 0.30
N LYS A 219 -14.52 2.31 1.05
CA LYS A 219 -14.55 3.71 0.60
C LYS A 219 -13.67 3.96 -0.63
N LYS A 220 -12.49 3.33 -0.66
CA LYS A 220 -11.61 3.43 -1.81
C LYS A 220 -12.18 2.69 -3.03
N ARG A 221 -12.86 1.56 -2.80
CA ARG A 221 -13.52 0.81 -3.87
C ARG A 221 -14.73 1.56 -4.43
N GLU A 222 -15.52 2.23 -3.60
CA GLU A 222 -16.59 3.15 -4.02
C GLU A 222 -16.04 4.27 -4.90
N LEU A 223 -14.94 4.92 -4.48
CA LEU A 223 -14.29 5.95 -5.30
C LEU A 223 -13.77 5.40 -6.64
N ALA A 224 -13.22 4.18 -6.63
CA ALA A 224 -12.76 3.52 -7.85
C ALA A 224 -13.94 3.19 -8.79
N GLU A 225 -15.05 2.69 -8.26
CA GLU A 225 -16.30 2.45 -9.02
C GLU A 225 -16.79 3.74 -9.68
N MET A 226 -16.90 4.84 -8.92
CA MET A 226 -17.27 6.16 -9.44
C MET A 226 -16.34 6.65 -10.56
N PHE A 227 -15.03 6.48 -10.37
CA PHE A 227 -14.02 6.84 -11.37
C PHE A 227 -14.25 6.07 -12.68
N PHE A 228 -14.44 4.75 -12.60
CA PHE A 228 -14.67 3.94 -13.79
C PHE A 228 -16.02 4.22 -14.44
N ILE A 229 -17.08 4.50 -13.68
CA ILE A 229 -18.37 4.93 -14.23
C ILE A 229 -18.18 6.21 -15.07
N LYS A 230 -17.57 7.25 -14.50
CA LYS A 230 -17.36 8.53 -15.20
C LYS A 230 -16.40 8.43 -16.39
N ARG A 231 -15.47 7.47 -16.37
CA ARG A 231 -14.50 7.25 -17.46
C ARG A 231 -15.13 6.62 -18.70
N HIS A 232 -16.24 5.91 -18.56
CA HIS A 232 -16.89 5.20 -19.68
C HIS A 232 -18.13 5.96 -20.15
N GLU A 233 -18.33 6.08 -21.46
CA GLU A 233 -19.39 6.92 -22.04
C GLU A 233 -20.78 6.29 -21.99
N TYR A 234 -20.88 4.97 -22.18
CA TYR A 234 -22.16 4.25 -22.36
C TYR A 234 -22.58 3.43 -21.13
N THR A 235 -22.31 3.94 -19.93
CA THR A 235 -22.68 3.21 -18.70
C THR A 235 -24.18 3.34 -18.41
N ILE A 236 -24.84 2.23 -18.10
CA ILE A 236 -26.26 2.21 -17.68
C ILE A 236 -26.44 2.42 -16.16
N ASN A 237 -25.37 2.80 -15.47
CA ASN A 237 -25.39 3.10 -14.04
C ASN A 237 -26.35 4.25 -13.70
N SER A 238 -26.86 4.25 -12.48
CA SER A 238 -27.69 5.37 -11.99
C SER A 238 -26.81 6.58 -11.74
N GLN A 239 -27.26 7.80 -12.06
CA GLN A 239 -26.51 9.02 -11.74
C GLN A 239 -26.19 9.14 -10.24
N LYS A 240 -27.07 8.56 -9.38
CA LYS A 240 -26.87 8.46 -7.93
C LYS A 240 -25.60 7.71 -7.54
N ASP A 241 -25.15 6.79 -8.39
CA ASP A 241 -23.94 5.98 -8.15
C ASP A 241 -22.67 6.84 -8.17
N THR A 242 -22.73 8.10 -8.63
CA THR A 242 -21.59 9.03 -8.69
C THR A 242 -21.77 10.31 -7.88
N GLU A 243 -22.79 10.42 -7.02
CA GLU A 243 -23.11 11.63 -6.25
C GLU A 243 -21.98 12.10 -5.32
N ASN A 244 -21.27 11.17 -4.66
CA ASN A 244 -20.16 11.52 -3.74
C ASN A 244 -18.81 11.73 -4.44
N TRP A 245 -18.79 11.88 -5.77
CA TRP A 245 -17.56 12.13 -6.52
C TRP A 245 -17.05 13.56 -6.29
N PRO A 246 -15.81 13.75 -5.79
CA PRO A 246 -15.26 15.10 -5.63
C PRO A 246 -14.88 15.73 -6.98
N SER A 247 -15.41 16.91 -7.28
CA SER A 247 -15.19 17.63 -8.55
C SER A 247 -13.72 17.95 -8.85
N VAL A 248 -12.87 18.03 -7.81
CA VAL A 248 -11.42 18.18 -7.94
C VAL A 248 -10.81 17.08 -8.82
N TYR A 249 -11.46 15.92 -8.91
CA TYR A 249 -10.97 14.80 -9.68
C TYR A 249 -11.46 14.77 -11.15
N ASP A 250 -12.36 15.64 -11.57
CA ASP A 250 -12.95 15.61 -12.92
C ASP A 250 -11.88 15.70 -14.02
N ASN A 251 -10.86 16.55 -13.81
CA ASN A 251 -9.73 16.71 -14.73
C ASN A 251 -8.89 15.44 -14.91
N PHE A 252 -8.90 14.50 -13.95
CA PHE A 252 -8.17 13.24 -14.08
C PHE A 252 -8.96 12.19 -14.85
N VAL A 253 -10.29 12.30 -14.89
CA VAL A 253 -11.14 11.37 -15.63
C VAL A 253 -11.04 11.63 -17.13
N THR A 254 -10.96 12.89 -17.53
CA THR A 254 -10.96 13.30 -18.96
C THR A 254 -9.58 13.26 -19.63
N ASN A 255 -8.49 13.34 -18.85
CA ASN A 255 -7.12 13.52 -19.38
C ASN A 255 -6.26 12.24 -19.39
N THR A 256 -6.85 11.05 -19.23
CA THR A 256 -6.14 9.75 -19.32
C THR A 256 -6.95 8.75 -20.11
#